data_AF-A0A258C621-F1
#
_entry.id   AF-A0A258C621-F1
#
_cell.length_a   1.000
_cell.length_b   1.000
_cell.length_c   1.000
_cell.angle_alpha   90.00
_cell.angle_beta   90.00
_cell.angle_gamma   90.00
#
_symmetry.space_group_name_H-M   'P 1'
#
loop_
_entity.id
_entity.type
_entity.pdbx_description
1 polymer ?
#
loop_
_entity_poly.entity_id
_entity_poly.type
_entity_poly.pdbx_seq_one_letter_code
_entity_poly.pdbx_strand_id
1 'polypeptide(L)'
;MGDSFIEQNQFRRILNRNVAVPLGFGFLSAFFFSAIVYYLLSVSEWVDQSVRGVSHAHETLKLIGNLEASMRGYLIAGDDVFLEPYQRELPLLNQELEQ
;
A
#
# COMPACT_ATOMS: atom_id res chain seq x y z
N MET A 1 62.01 -29.28 6.17
CA MET A 1 60.79 -29.08 5.35
C MET A 1 59.57 -29.24 6.26
N GLY A 2 59.35 -28.30 7.17
CA GLY A 2 58.23 -28.34 8.13
C GLY A 2 57.54 -26.97 8.31
N ASP A 3 58.22 -25.89 7.95
CA ASP A 3 57.75 -24.52 8.18
C ASP A 3 56.63 -24.08 7.21
N SER A 4 56.64 -24.56 5.96
CA SER A 4 55.67 -24.15 4.93
C SER A 4 54.22 -24.62 5.20
N PHE A 5 54.03 -25.73 5.90
CA PHE A 5 52.71 -26.26 6.25
C PHE A 5 52.06 -25.52 7.42
N ILE A 6 52.86 -24.96 8.34
CA ILE A 6 52.39 -24.17 9.48
C ILE A 6 51.92 -22.78 9.01
N GLU A 7 52.66 -22.14 8.10
CA GLU A 7 52.27 -20.85 7.51
C GLU A 7 50.98 -20.96 6.70
N GLN A 8 50.78 -22.02 5.92
CA GLN A 8 49.58 -22.16 5.08
C GLN A 8 48.29 -22.29 5.91
N ASN A 9 48.34 -22.99 7.04
CA ASN A 9 47.19 -23.15 7.94
C ASN A 9 46.88 -21.88 8.75
N GLN A 10 47.91 -21.15 9.21
CA GLN A 10 47.71 -19.85 9.85
C GLN A 10 47.21 -18.79 8.85
N PHE A 11 47.75 -18.79 7.63
CA PHE A 11 47.33 -17.88 6.55
C PHE A 11 45.88 -18.10 6.15
N ARG A 12 45.46 -19.36 5.93
CA ARG A 12 44.05 -19.70 5.65
C ARG A 12 43.12 -19.30 6.79
N ARG A 13 43.54 -19.45 8.05
CA ARG A 13 42.73 -19.08 9.21
C ARG A 13 42.50 -17.56 9.30
N ILE A 14 43.52 -16.76 9.00
CA ILE A 14 43.42 -15.30 8.99
C ILE A 14 42.59 -14.84 7.78
N LEU A 15 42.85 -15.41 6.60
CA LEU A 15 42.12 -15.06 5.38
C LEU A 15 40.65 -15.43 5.50
N ASN A 16 40.34 -16.64 5.95
CA ASN A 16 38.95 -17.10 6.04
C ASN A 16 38.19 -16.36 7.15
N ARG A 17 38.82 -16.00 8.28
CA ARG A 17 38.16 -15.24 9.34
C ARG A 17 37.89 -13.79 8.94
N ASN A 18 38.81 -13.13 8.21
CA ASN A 18 38.61 -11.74 7.80
C ASN A 18 37.80 -11.59 6.52
N VAL A 19 37.73 -12.61 5.66
CA VAL A 19 36.95 -12.57 4.42
C VAL A 19 35.54 -13.15 4.63
N ALA A 20 35.38 -14.24 5.39
CA ALA A 20 34.06 -14.86 5.58
C ALA A 20 33.13 -14.00 6.45
N VAL A 21 33.67 -13.24 7.42
CA VAL A 21 32.86 -12.35 8.28
C VAL A 21 32.16 -11.24 7.48
N PRO A 22 32.86 -10.40 6.68
CA PRO A 22 32.20 -9.38 5.85
C PRO A 22 31.39 -9.99 4.70
N LEU A 23 31.81 -11.14 4.15
CA LEU A 23 31.04 -11.82 3.10
C LEU A 23 29.68 -12.33 3.62
N GLY A 24 29.67 -12.93 4.81
CA GLY A 24 28.43 -13.34 5.49
C GLY A 24 27.56 -12.14 5.86
N PHE A 25 28.17 -11.04 6.30
CA PHE A 25 27.45 -9.80 6.60
C PHE A 25 26.79 -9.20 5.34
N GLY A 26 27.46 -9.25 4.19
CA GLY A 26 26.91 -8.83 2.91
C GLY A 26 25.75 -9.72 2.45
N PHE A 27 25.84 -11.03 2.64
CA PHE A 27 24.74 -11.95 2.33
C PHE A 27 23.51 -11.68 3.23
N LEU A 28 23.74 -11.46 4.52
CA LEU A 28 22.69 -11.12 5.46
C LEU A 28 22.02 -9.78 5.12
N SER A 29 22.78 -8.77 4.72
CA SER A 29 22.24 -7.47 4.33
C SER A 29 21.45 -7.55 3.02
N ALA A 30 21.92 -8.32 2.03
CA ALA A 30 21.19 -8.55 0.78
C ALA A 30 19.86 -9.27 1.02
N PHE A 31 19.85 -10.28 1.88
CA PHE A 31 18.63 -10.97 2.29
C PHE A 31 17.65 -10.01 3.00
N PHE A 32 18.14 -9.22 3.95
CA PHE A 32 17.32 -8.25 4.68
C PHE A 32 16.76 -7.16 3.77
N PHE A 33 17.58 -6.65 2.85
CA PHE A 33 17.17 -5.68 1.84
C PHE A 33 16.08 -6.24 0.93
N SER A 34 16.24 -7.49 0.46
CA SER A 34 15.22 -8.15 -0.35
C SER A 34 13.92 -8.35 0.43
N ALA A 35 13.98 -8.78 1.69
CA ALA A 35 12.80 -8.91 2.55
C ALA A 35 12.06 -7.57 2.73
N ILE A 36 12.80 -6.46 2.90
CA ILE A 36 12.21 -5.12 2.96
C ILE A 36 11.56 -4.74 1.64
N VAL A 37 12.21 -4.99 0.50
CA VAL A 37 11.63 -4.70 -0.82
C VAL A 37 10.34 -5.51 -1.03
N TYR A 38 10.34 -6.81 -0.70
CA TYR A 38 9.14 -7.64 -0.76
C TYR A 38 8.04 -7.13 0.17
N TYR A 39 8.40 -6.73 1.39
CA TYR A 39 7.46 -6.15 2.35
C TYR A 39 6.87 -4.83 1.82
N LEU A 40 7.68 -3.96 1.25
CA LEU A 40 7.23 -2.70 0.65
C LEU A 40 6.35 -2.92 -0.57
N LEU A 41 6.68 -3.88 -1.43
CA LEU A 41 5.84 -4.25 -2.57
C LEU A 41 4.50 -4.85 -2.10
N SER A 42 4.52 -5.72 -1.09
CA SER A 42 3.31 -6.33 -0.52
C SER A 42 2.41 -5.31 0.18
N VAL A 43 2.99 -4.36 0.93
CA VAL A 43 2.25 -3.24 1.51
C VAL A 43 1.76 -2.29 0.43
N SER A 44 2.51 -2.07 -0.65
CA SER A 44 2.07 -1.25 -1.79
C SER A 44 0.85 -1.86 -2.50
N GLU A 45 0.76 -3.18 -2.57
CA GLU A 45 -0.40 -3.90 -3.12
C GLU A 45 -1.66 -3.75 -2.23
N TRP A 46 -1.49 -3.57 -0.92
CA TRP A 46 -2.56 -3.24 0.05
C TRP A 46 -2.87 -1.74 0.17
N VAL A 47 -1.90 -0.86 -0.08
CA VAL A 47 -2.11 0.60 -0.18
C VAL A 47 -2.99 0.93 -1.38
N ASP A 48 -2.91 0.13 -2.45
CA ASP A 48 -3.81 0.27 -3.60
C ASP A 48 -5.28 -0.07 -3.25
N GLN A 49 -5.51 -0.87 -2.19
CA GLN A 49 -6.85 -1.09 -1.61
C GLN A 49 -7.29 0.01 -0.63
N SER A 50 -6.38 0.65 0.13
CA SER A 50 -6.74 1.77 1.01
C SER A 50 -6.86 3.12 0.28
N VAL A 51 -6.20 3.29 -0.87
CA VAL A 51 -6.37 4.46 -1.76
C VAL A 51 -7.63 4.31 -2.62
N ARG A 52 -8.06 3.09 -2.97
CA ARG A 52 -9.35 2.89 -3.64
C ARG A 52 -10.54 2.85 -2.68
N GLY A 53 -10.40 2.32 -1.47
CA GLY A 53 -11.47 2.32 -0.46
C GLY A 53 -11.92 3.72 -0.03
N VAL A 54 -11.02 4.70 0.02
CA VAL A 54 -11.36 6.10 0.35
C VAL A 54 -12.04 6.82 -0.82
N SER A 55 -11.68 6.52 -2.08
CA SER A 55 -12.33 7.14 -3.23
C SER A 55 -13.80 6.71 -3.35
N HIS A 56 -14.09 5.42 -3.29
CA HIS A 56 -15.46 4.89 -3.36
C HIS A 56 -16.32 5.37 -2.17
N ALA A 57 -15.76 5.40 -0.96
CA ALA A 57 -16.46 5.92 0.21
C ALA A 57 -16.73 7.43 0.08
N HIS A 58 -15.78 8.22 -0.44
CA HIS A 58 -15.94 9.65 -0.60
C HIS A 58 -16.98 10.01 -1.68
N GLU A 59 -16.99 9.28 -2.80
CA GLU A 59 -17.99 9.45 -3.86
C GLU A 59 -19.40 9.07 -3.38
N THR A 60 -19.54 7.94 -2.68
CA THR A 60 -20.81 7.51 -2.10
C THR A 60 -21.34 8.51 -1.07
N LEU A 61 -20.48 8.99 -0.15
CA LEU A 61 -20.86 9.99 0.84
C LEU A 61 -21.26 11.33 0.21
N LYS A 62 -20.58 11.73 -0.86
CA LYS A 62 -20.92 12.92 -1.63
C LYS A 62 -22.29 12.79 -2.29
N LEU A 63 -22.59 11.64 -2.91
CA LEU A 63 -23.90 11.37 -3.50
C LEU A 63 -25.00 11.45 -2.44
N ILE A 64 -24.84 10.75 -1.32
CA ILE A 64 -25.84 10.77 -0.22
C ILE A 64 -26.06 12.19 0.32
N GLY A 65 -24.97 12.96 0.52
CA GLY A 65 -25.06 14.33 0.99
C GLY A 65 -25.81 15.25 0.03
N ASN A 66 -25.60 15.09 -1.28
CA ASN A 66 -26.32 15.87 -2.28
C ASN A 66 -27.81 15.49 -2.35
N LEU A 67 -28.16 14.19 -2.22
CA LEU A 67 -29.56 13.75 -2.14
C LEU A 67 -30.27 14.36 -0.93
N GLU A 68 -29.64 14.37 0.23
CA GLU A 68 -30.19 14.98 1.46
C GLU A 68 -30.36 16.49 1.30
N ALA A 69 -29.37 17.18 0.73
CA ALA A 69 -29.42 18.62 0.48
C ALA A 69 -30.53 18.99 -0.52
N SER A 70 -30.67 18.22 -1.60
CA SER A 70 -31.69 18.38 -2.63
C SER A 70 -33.10 18.20 -2.06
N MET A 71 -33.32 17.12 -1.30
CA MET A 71 -34.59 16.86 -0.62
C MET A 71 -34.94 17.96 0.39
N ARG A 72 -33.96 18.40 1.20
CA ARG A 72 -34.17 19.51 2.14
C ARG A 72 -34.47 20.82 1.42
N GLY A 73 -33.79 21.11 0.32
CA GLY A 73 -34.06 22.27 -0.52
C GLY A 73 -35.51 22.32 -1.00
N TYR A 74 -36.01 21.17 -1.49
CA TYR A 74 -37.42 21.02 -1.87
C TYR A 74 -38.38 21.22 -0.71
N LEU A 75 -38.12 20.60 0.44
CA LEU A 75 -39.00 20.71 1.61
C LEU A 75 -39.05 22.13 2.19
N ILE A 76 -37.99 22.93 2.03
CA ILE A 76 -37.93 24.31 2.53
C ILE A 76 -38.56 25.29 1.52
N ALA A 77 -38.25 25.14 0.24
CA ALA A 77 -38.67 26.10 -0.79
C ALA A 77 -40.00 25.73 -1.48
N GLY A 78 -40.37 24.45 -1.49
CA GLY A 78 -41.54 23.92 -2.17
C GLY A 78 -41.45 23.89 -3.70
N ASP A 79 -40.24 24.12 -4.26
CA ASP A 79 -40.00 24.19 -5.71
C ASP A 79 -39.30 22.92 -6.20
N ASP A 80 -39.88 22.27 -7.22
CA ASP A 80 -39.38 21.04 -7.83
C ASP A 80 -37.98 21.20 -8.43
N VAL A 81 -37.51 22.42 -8.72
CA VAL A 81 -36.13 22.65 -9.20
C VAL A 81 -35.08 22.10 -8.23
N PHE A 82 -35.40 22.08 -6.93
CA PHE A 82 -34.51 21.53 -5.90
C PHE A 82 -34.47 20.00 -5.90
N LEU A 83 -35.40 19.29 -6.55
CA LEU A 83 -35.42 17.83 -6.70
C LEU A 83 -34.67 17.32 -7.94
N GLU A 84 -34.32 18.20 -8.89
CA GLU A 84 -33.56 17.78 -10.09
C GLU A 84 -32.25 17.04 -9.76
N PRO A 85 -31.43 17.48 -8.78
CA PRO A 85 -30.23 16.75 -8.39
C PRO A 85 -30.57 15.38 -7.80
N TYR A 86 -31.59 15.28 -6.96
CA TYR A 86 -32.06 14.02 -6.37
C TYR A 86 -32.41 12.99 -7.44
N GLN A 87 -33.19 13.38 -8.45
CA GLN A 87 -33.60 12.49 -9.53
C GLN A 87 -32.42 12.03 -10.40
N ARG A 88 -31.38 12.86 -10.55
CA ARG A 88 -30.18 12.55 -11.34
C ARG A 88 -29.20 11.65 -10.60
N GLU A 89 -29.05 11.83 -9.30
CA GLU A 89 -28.01 11.17 -8.49
C GLU A 89 -28.47 9.85 -7.86
N LEU A 90 -29.78 9.70 -7.61
CA LEU A 90 -30.36 8.45 -7.10
C LEU A 90 -30.02 7.21 -7.96
N PRO A 91 -30.10 7.23 -9.31
CA PRO A 91 -29.69 6.08 -10.11
C PRO A 91 -28.18 5.79 -10.05
N LEU A 92 -27.34 6.81 -9.86
CA LEU A 92 -25.89 6.63 -9.73
C LEU A 92 -25.55 5.93 -8.40
N LEU A 93 -26.22 6.31 -7.31
CA LEU A 93 -26.06 5.65 -6.01
C LEU A 93 -26.48 4.18 -6.07
N ASN A 94 -27.60 3.86 -6.73
CA ASN A 94 -28.04 2.47 -6.88
C ASN A 94 -27.02 1.64 -7.68
N GLN A 95 -26.42 2.23 -8.73
CA GLN A 95 -25.37 1.57 -9.51
C GLN A 95 -24.09 1.32 -8.68
N GLU A 96 -23.73 2.23 -7.78
CA GLU A 96 -22.56 2.06 -6.90
C GLU A 96 -22.82 0.98 -5.83
N LEU A 97 -24.05 0.85 -5.34
CA LEU A 97 -24.43 -0.16 -4.33
C LEU A 97 -24.59 -1.58 -4.91
N GLU A 98 -24.81 -1.70 -6.23
CA GLU A 98 -24.92 -2.98 -6.93
C GLU A 98 -23.57 -3.54 -7.41
N GLN A 99 -22.46 -2.79 -7.25
CA GLN A 99 -21.09 -3.23 -7.56
C GLN A 99 -20.39 -3.90 -6.36
#